data_AF-A0A364NK95-F1
#
_entry.id   AF-A0A364NK95-F1
#
_cell.length_a   1.000
_cell.length_b   1.000
_cell.length_c   1.000
_cell.angle_alpha   90.00
_cell.angle_beta   90.00
_cell.angle_gamma   90.00
#
_symmetry.space_group_name_H-M   'P 1'
#
loop_
_entity.id
_entity.type
_entity.pdbx_description
1 polymer ?
#
loop_
_entity_poly.entity_id
_entity_poly.type
_entity_poly.pdbx_seq_one_letter_code
_entity_poly.pdbx_strand_id
1 'polypeptide(L)'
;MTREKKRRTAVHQDELVFTPRKQERLADPESYESRRSKAIKERKKQASVYEKARLEAEKEAKAAAAGRRGAHNTGPLADKIRRLNQQKRKAAERDAKAASDESAS
;
A
#
# COMPACT_ATOMS: atom_id res chain seq x y z
N MET A 1 32.99 -46.94 3.83
CA MET A 1 32.72 -46.04 2.69
C MET A 1 31.55 -45.12 3.01
N THR A 2 31.76 -44.06 3.79
CA THR A 2 30.71 -43.06 4.08
C THR A 2 30.96 -41.81 3.25
N ARG A 3 30.01 -41.47 2.37
CA ARG A 3 30.08 -40.26 1.52
C ARG A 3 29.38 -39.13 2.25
N GLU A 4 30.14 -38.35 3.03
CA GLU A 4 29.60 -37.17 3.70
C GLU A 4 29.46 -36.01 2.71
N LYS A 5 28.25 -35.43 2.61
CA LYS A 5 27.98 -34.33 1.67
C LYS A 5 28.49 -33.01 2.25
N LYS A 6 29.17 -32.21 1.42
CA LYS A 6 29.63 -30.85 1.74
C LYS A 6 28.48 -30.01 2.30
N ARG A 7 28.49 -29.76 3.61
CA ARG A 7 27.55 -28.85 4.27
C ARG A 7 28.01 -27.42 3.99
N ARG A 8 27.11 -26.56 3.51
CA ARG A 8 27.35 -25.11 3.43
C ARG A 8 27.17 -24.51 4.82
N THR A 9 28.09 -24.78 5.75
CA THR A 9 28.19 -23.97 6.97
C THR A 9 28.76 -22.63 6.57
N ALA A 10 28.00 -21.56 6.82
CA ALA A 10 28.24 -20.18 6.41
C ALA A 10 29.73 -19.78 6.34
N VAL A 11 30.30 -19.80 5.12
CA VAL A 11 31.72 -19.53 4.87
C VAL A 11 32.05 -18.02 4.82
N HIS A 12 31.07 -17.13 4.99
CA HIS A 12 31.29 -15.67 4.88
C HIS A 12 30.43 -14.86 5.88
N GLN A 13 30.56 -15.14 7.18
CA GLN A 13 29.97 -14.30 8.25
C GLN A 13 30.97 -13.29 8.83
N ASP A 14 32.17 -13.20 8.27
CA ASP A 14 33.12 -12.11 8.48
C ASP A 14 32.73 -11.07 7.40
N GLU A 15 32.24 -9.85 7.63
CA GLU A 15 32.53 -8.86 8.65
C GLU A 15 31.30 -7.93 8.87
N LEU A 16 30.49 -8.17 9.91
CA LEU A 16 29.76 -7.07 10.56
C LEU A 16 29.93 -7.22 12.06
N VAL A 17 30.95 -6.55 12.59
CA VAL A 17 31.43 -6.63 13.99
C VAL A 17 30.31 -6.45 15.02
N PHE A 18 29.22 -5.73 14.69
CA PHE A 18 28.07 -5.58 15.57
C PHE A 18 26.76 -5.43 14.77
N THR A 19 26.21 -6.54 14.27
CA THR A 19 24.80 -6.53 13.84
C THR A 19 23.91 -6.85 15.03
N PRO A 20 22.89 -6.01 15.32
CA PRO A 20 21.99 -6.30 16.41
C PRO A 20 21.26 -7.61 16.14
N ARG A 21 21.09 -8.43 17.17
CA ARG A 21 20.38 -9.71 17.05
C ARG A 21 18.93 -9.47 16.65
N LYS A 22 18.29 -10.49 16.09
CA LYS A 22 16.86 -10.40 15.74
C LYS A 22 16.01 -10.00 16.95
N GLN A 23 16.35 -10.50 18.15
CA GLN A 23 15.69 -10.15 19.41
C GLN A 23 15.83 -8.66 19.75
N GLU A 24 17.03 -8.09 19.61
CA GLU A 24 17.30 -6.67 19.84
C GLU A 24 16.54 -5.79 18.83
N ARG A 25 16.51 -6.19 17.56
CA ARG A 25 15.70 -5.52 16.52
C ARG A 25 14.20 -5.64 16.75
N LEU A 26 13.73 -6.63 17.50
CA LEU A 26 12.32 -6.77 17.88
C LEU A 26 11.98 -5.96 19.13
N ALA A 27 12.95 -5.78 20.03
CA ALA A 27 12.81 -4.99 21.24
C ALA A 27 12.71 -3.49 20.92
N ASP A 28 13.43 -3.01 19.91
CA ASP A 28 13.30 -1.64 19.42
C ASP A 28 11.94 -1.42 18.72
N PRO A 29 11.07 -0.50 19.21
CA PRO A 29 9.78 -0.22 18.59
C PRO A 29 9.88 0.40 17.19
N GLU A 30 10.99 1.08 16.88
CA GLU A 30 11.25 1.80 15.62
C GLU A 30 12.12 1.00 14.65
N SER A 31 12.52 -0.22 15.01
CA SER A 31 13.22 -1.10 14.09
C SER A 31 12.27 -1.65 13.01
N TYR A 32 12.84 -1.91 11.83
CA TYR A 32 12.11 -2.46 10.68
C TYR A 32 11.42 -3.80 11.01
N GLU A 33 12.07 -4.68 11.75
CA GLU A 33 11.51 -5.98 12.12
C GLU A 33 10.29 -5.82 13.05
N SER A 34 10.34 -4.87 13.98
CA SER A 34 9.23 -4.53 14.86
C SER A 34 8.04 -4.00 14.05
N ARG A 35 8.27 -3.01 13.17
CA ARG A 35 7.24 -2.49 12.25
C ARG A 35 6.63 -3.57 11.37
N ARG A 36 7.46 -4.44 10.79
CA ARG A 36 7.01 -5.56 9.95
C ARG A 36 6.12 -6.52 10.74
N SER A 37 6.53 -6.87 11.97
CA SER A 37 5.75 -7.77 12.83
C SER A 37 4.40 -7.16 13.22
N LYS A 38 4.37 -5.87 13.57
CA LYS A 38 3.14 -5.12 13.87
C LYS A 38 2.20 -5.09 12.67
N ALA A 39 2.71 -4.76 11.48
CA ALA A 39 1.91 -4.74 10.25
C ALA A 39 1.31 -6.12 9.90
N ILE A 40 2.06 -7.21 10.10
CA ILE A 40 1.54 -8.57 9.89
C ILE A 40 0.45 -8.89 10.91
N LYS A 41 0.64 -8.53 12.19
CA LYS A 41 -0.37 -8.72 13.24
C LYS A 41 -1.64 -7.94 12.91
N GLU A 42 -1.52 -6.69 12.50
CA GLU A 42 -2.66 -5.84 12.09
C GLU A 42 -3.40 -6.41 10.88
N ARG A 43 -2.70 -6.90 9.86
CA ARG A 43 -3.34 -7.56 8.69
C ARG A 43 -4.12 -8.81 9.06
N LYS A 44 -3.68 -9.54 10.08
CA LYS A 44 -4.36 -10.75 10.56
C LYS A 44 -5.56 -10.45 11.44
N LYS A 45 -5.63 -9.25 12.04
CA LYS A 45 -6.80 -8.83 12.83
C LYS A 45 -7.95 -8.55 11.89
N GLN A 46 -9.07 -9.24 12.10
CA GLN A 46 -10.31 -8.96 11.37
C GLN A 46 -10.98 -7.76 12.02
N ALA A 47 -10.89 -6.59 11.38
CA ALA A 47 -11.53 -5.38 11.88
C ALA A 47 -13.04 -5.40 11.59
N SER A 48 -13.81 -4.83 12.52
CA SER A 48 -15.26 -4.61 12.34
C SER A 48 -15.52 -3.60 11.21
N VAL A 49 -16.76 -3.55 10.72
CA VAL A 49 -17.15 -2.62 9.64
C VAL A 49 -16.90 -1.16 10.03
N TYR A 50 -17.26 -0.79 11.26
CA TYR A 50 -17.03 0.56 11.80
C TYR A 50 -15.54 0.91 11.89
N GLU A 51 -14.71 -0.03 12.35
CA GLU A 51 -13.27 0.19 12.42
C GLU A 51 -12.65 0.35 11.03
N LYS A 52 -13.11 -0.40 10.03
CA LYS A 52 -12.65 -0.23 8.65
C LYS A 52 -12.96 1.16 8.11
N ALA A 53 -14.20 1.63 8.28
CA ALA A 53 -14.61 2.97 7.86
C ALA A 53 -13.78 4.07 8.56
N ARG A 54 -13.53 3.94 9.87
CA ARG A 54 -12.68 4.89 10.61
C ARG A 54 -11.25 4.92 10.08
N LEU A 55 -10.67 3.74 9.83
CA LEU A 55 -9.30 3.62 9.31
C LEU A 55 -9.15 4.15 7.89
N GLU A 56 -10.18 4.02 7.05
CA GLU A 56 -10.20 4.62 5.70
C GLU A 56 -10.26 6.15 5.77
N ALA A 57 -11.14 6.71 6.60
CA ALA A 57 -11.23 8.16 6.81
C ALA A 57 -9.90 8.74 7.34
N GLU A 58 -9.23 8.05 8.27
CA GLU A 58 -7.89 8.46 8.75
C GLU A 58 -6.81 8.39 7.67
N LYS A 59 -6.86 7.37 6.80
CA LYS A 59 -5.91 7.27 5.67
C LYS A 59 -6.14 8.39 4.67
N GLU A 60 -7.39 8.73 4.37
CA GLU A 60 -7.75 9.83 3.49
C GLU A 60 -7.32 11.17 4.08
N ALA A 61 -7.57 11.41 5.37
CA ALA A 61 -7.12 12.61 6.07
C ALA A 61 -5.59 12.75 6.06
N LYS A 62 -4.85 11.66 6.29
CA LYS A 62 -3.38 11.64 6.21
C LYS A 62 -2.88 11.86 4.78
N ALA A 63 -3.54 11.29 3.78
CA ALA A 63 -3.18 11.48 2.38
C ALA A 63 -3.44 12.93 1.92
N ALA A 64 -4.54 13.53 2.37
CA ALA A 64 -4.85 14.94 2.13
C ALA A 64 -3.80 15.86 2.79
N ALA A 65 -3.44 15.58 4.05
CA ALA A 65 -2.42 16.34 4.79
C ALA A 65 -1.01 16.21 4.19
N ALA A 66 -0.66 15.05 3.60
CA ALA A 66 0.61 14.82 2.93
C ALA A 66 0.71 15.49 1.53
N GLY A 67 -0.37 16.10 1.04
CA GLY A 67 -0.44 16.75 -0.27
C GLY A 67 -0.21 15.78 -1.45
N ARG A 68 0.08 16.33 -2.64
CA ARG A 68 0.31 15.58 -3.90
C ARG A 68 1.44 14.53 -3.84
N ARG A 69 2.23 14.46 -2.77
CA ARG A 69 3.25 13.42 -2.55
C ARG A 69 2.65 12.05 -2.19
N GLY A 70 1.40 11.99 -1.75
CA GLY A 70 0.65 10.75 -1.48
C GLY A 70 -0.22 10.26 -2.63
N ALA A 71 -0.38 11.06 -3.69
CA ALA A 71 -0.84 10.53 -4.96
C ALA A 71 0.28 9.62 -5.45
N HIS A 72 0.11 8.31 -5.26
CA HIS A 72 0.95 7.32 -5.93
C HIS A 72 1.26 7.85 -7.32
N ASN A 73 2.52 7.79 -7.76
CA ASN A 73 2.87 8.02 -9.15
C ASN A 73 2.13 6.96 -9.96
N THR A 74 0.85 7.21 -10.22
CA THR A 74 -0.06 6.29 -10.85
C THR A 74 0.39 6.38 -12.29
N GLY A 75 1.28 5.48 -12.69
CA GLY A 75 2.03 5.57 -13.94
C GLY A 75 1.14 5.72 -15.18
N PRO A 76 1.70 5.73 -16.39
CA PRO A 76 1.01 6.14 -17.61
C PRO A 76 -0.39 5.51 -17.82
N LEU A 77 -0.59 4.26 -17.39
CA LEU A 77 -1.87 3.56 -17.42
C LEU A 77 -2.97 4.24 -16.59
N ALA A 78 -2.66 4.68 -15.37
CA ALA A 78 -3.66 5.26 -14.50
C ALA A 78 -4.06 6.67 -14.94
N ASP A 79 -3.11 7.44 -15.49
CA ASP A 79 -3.43 8.70 -16.16
C ASP A 79 -4.35 8.49 -17.37
N LYS A 80 -4.12 7.42 -18.15
CA LYS A 80 -5.00 7.03 -19.25
C LYS A 80 -6.40 6.67 -18.75
N ILE A 81 -6.52 5.87 -17.69
CA ILE A 81 -7.81 5.51 -17.07
C ILE A 81 -8.54 6.78 -16.59
N ARG A 82 -7.82 7.71 -15.95
CA ARG A 82 -8.41 8.97 -15.47
C ARG A 82 -8.94 9.82 -16.63
N ARG A 83 -8.19 9.94 -17.74
CA ARG A 83 -8.64 10.64 -18.96
C ARG A 83 -9.87 9.98 -19.58
N LEU A 84 -9.86 8.65 -19.73
CA LEU A 84 -11.00 7.91 -20.32
C LEU A 84 -12.26 8.06 -19.45
N ASN A 85 -12.14 7.98 -18.13
CA ASN A 85 -13.27 8.17 -17.22
C ASN A 85 -13.82 9.61 -17.27
N GLN A 86 -12.96 10.62 -17.38
CA GLN A 86 -13.39 12.00 -17.58
C GLN A 86 -14.13 12.19 -18.91
N GLN A 87 -13.65 11.57 -20.00
CA GLN A 87 -14.33 11.61 -21.29
C GLN A 87 -15.71 10.94 -21.23
N LYS A 88 -15.82 9.77 -20.59
CA LYS A 88 -17.10 9.08 -20.39
C LYS A 88 -18.10 9.90 -19.58
N ARG A 89 -17.65 10.57 -18.51
CA ARG A 89 -18.50 11.45 -17.69
C ARG A 89 -19.01 12.63 -18.50
N LYS A 90 -18.13 13.30 -19.25
CA LYS A 90 -18.52 14.42 -20.13
C LYS A 90 -19.49 13.99 -21.24
N ALA A 91 -19.34 12.78 -21.79
CA ALA A 91 -20.28 12.23 -22.75
C ALA A 91 -21.65 11.99 -22.10
N ALA A 92 -21.69 11.31 -20.95
CA ALA A 92 -22.93 11.07 -20.20
C ALA A 92 -23.63 12.37 -19.77
N GLU A 93 -22.88 13.41 -19.36
CA GLU A 93 -23.43 14.73 -19.05
C GLU A 93 -24.02 15.44 -20.27
N ARG A 94 -23.41 15.27 -21.45
CA ARG A 94 -23.96 15.80 -22.71
C ARG A 94 -25.21 15.06 -23.12
N ASP A 95 -25.21 13.74 -23.02
CA ASP A 95 -26.37 12.90 -23.36
C ASP A 95 -27.53 13.18 -22.39
N ALA A 96 -27.25 13.36 -21.10
CA ALA A 96 -28.24 13.75 -20.10
C ALA A 96 -28.80 15.16 -20.36
N LYS A 97 -27.95 16.10 -20.80
CA LYS A 97 -28.38 17.46 -21.14
C LYS A 97 -29.21 17.51 -22.43
N ALA A 98 -28.85 16.72 -23.43
CA ALA A 98 -29.64 16.56 -24.65
C ALA A 98 -31.02 15.96 -24.36
N ALA A 99 -31.08 14.92 -23.51
CA ALA A 99 -32.34 14.33 -23.08
C ALA A 99 -33.22 15.29 -22.26
N SER A 100 -32.62 16.17 -21.44
CA SER A 100 -33.39 17.18 -20.70
C SER A 100 -33.95 18.28 -21.62
N ASP A 101 -33.16 18.72 -22.61
CA ASP A 101 -33.59 19.76 -23.56
C ASP A 101 -34.70 19.24 -24.49
N GLU A 102 -34.67 17.97 -24.88
CA GLU A 102 -35.69 17.32 -25.73
C GLU A 102 -37.00 17.02 -24.97
N SER A 103 -36.95 16.87 -23.64
CA SER A 103 -38.14 16.70 -22.79
C SER A 103 -38.84 18.01 -22.42
N ALA A 104 -38.20 19.16 -22.70
CA ALA A 104 -38.70 20.50 -22.39
C ALA A 104 -39.29 21.24 -23.60
N SER A 105 -39.23 20.65 -24.79
CA SER A 105 -39.86 21.11 -26.04
C SER A 105 -41.11 20.31 -26.38
#